data_AF-A0A7V6UC62-F1
#
_entry.id   AF-A0A7V6UC62-F1
#
_cell.length_a   1.000
_cell.length_b   1.000
_cell.length_c   1.000
_cell.angle_alpha   90.00
_cell.angle_beta   90.00
_cell.angle_gamma   90.00
#
_symmetry.space_group_name_H-M   'P 1'
#
loop_
_entity.id
_entity.type
_entity.pdbx_description
1 polymer ?
#
loop_
_entity_poly.entity_id
_entity_poly.type
_entity_poly.pdbx_seq_one_letter_code
_entity_poly.pdbx_strand_id
1 'polypeptide(L)' 'MDKYRKGYLIHETSDDHYCLCKILNEYNSEEEAEKDLIDLLTHHKTEKQILKEYSKKEVY' A
#
# COMPACT_ATOMS: atom_id res chain seq x y z
N MET A 1 -8.77 16.79 -7.85
CA MET A 1 -8.65 16.36 -6.45
C MET A 1 -8.44 14.86 -6.44
N ASP A 2 -7.34 14.39 -5.85
CA ASP A 2 -7.00 12.96 -5.76
C ASP A 2 -8.14 12.20 -5.07
N LYS A 3 -8.77 11.29 -5.81
CA LYS A 3 -9.88 10.47 -5.32
C LYS A 3 -9.41 9.21 -4.58
N TYR A 4 -8.10 9.12 -4.31
CA TYR A 4 -7.46 7.97 -3.69
C TYR A 4 -7.25 8.22 -2.21
N ARG A 5 -7.56 7.24 -1.35
CA ARG A 5 -7.11 7.25 0.04
C ARG A 5 -5.59 7.37 0.03
N LYS A 6 -5.06 8.29 0.84
CA LYS A 6 -3.62 8.50 1.00
C LYS A 6 -3.29 8.23 2.46
N GLY A 7 -2.69 7.08 2.71
CA GLY A 7 -2.10 6.72 3.99
C GLY A 7 -0.58 6.74 3.88
N TYR A 8 0.08 7.22 4.93
CA TYR A 8 1.53 7.19 5.06
C TYR A 8 1.89 6.76 6.49
N LEU A 9 2.99 6.04 6.64
CA LEU A 9 3.57 5.70 7.94
C LEU A 9 5.05 6.04 7.96
N ILE A 10 5.54 6.43 9.12
CA ILE A 10 6.97 6.59 9.38
C ILE A 10 7.44 5.30 10.03
N HIS A 11 8.34 4.58 9.38
CA HIS A 11 8.96 3.37 9.90
C HIS A 11 10.39 3.68 10.34
N GLU A 12 10.65 3.59 11.64
CA GLU A 12 11.99 3.67 12.20
C GLU A 12 12.70 2.32 12.00
N THR A 13 13.82 2.31 11.28
CA THR A 13 14.56 1.07 10.95
C THR A 13 15.74 0.82 11.88
N SER A 14 16.32 1.87 12.46
CA SER A 14 17.42 1.84 13.43
C SER A 14 17.61 3.25 14.04
N ASP A 15 18.55 3.39 14.98
CA ASP A 15 18.92 4.70 15.55
C ASP A 15 19.17 5.74 14.44
N ASP A 16 18.42 6.85 14.48
CA ASP A 16 18.43 7.95 13.51
C ASP A 16 18.08 7.62 12.04
N HIS A 17 17.47 6.46 11.77
CA HIS A 17 17.04 6.07 10.42
C HIS A 17 15.52 5.87 10.31
N TYR A 18 14.90 6.67 9.43
CA TYR A 18 13.45 6.69 9.23
C TYR A 18 13.09 6.52 7.74
N CYS A 19 12.15 5.64 7.46
CA CYS A 19 11.53 5.49 6.15
C CYS A 19 10.15 6.13 6.15
N LEU A 20 9.89 6.99 5.17
CA LEU A 20 8.52 7.40 4.85
C LEU A 20 7.91 6.38 3.89
N CYS A 21 6.97 5.60 4.39
CA CYS A 21 6.31 4.55 3.63
C CYS A 21 4.92 5.00 3.21
N LYS A 22 4.56 4.75 1.94
CA LYS A 22 3.21 4.97 1.44
C LYS A 22 2.39 3.70 1.59
N ILE A 23 1.19 3.82 2.15
CA ILE A 23 0.24 2.72 2.22
C ILE A 23 -0.41 2.58 0.84
N LEU A 24 -0.12 1.47 0.17
CA LEU A 24 -0.69 1.19 -1.16
C LEU A 24 -2.13 0.65 -1.05
N ASN A 25 -2.42 -0.15 -0.02
CA ASN A 25 -3.74 -0.72 0.27
C ASN A 25 -3.79 -1.27 1.72
N GLU A 26 -4.98 -1.59 2.22
CA GLU A 26 -5.23 -2.27 3.50
C GLU A 26 -5.99 -3.57 3.26
N TYR A 27 -5.48 -4.69 3.78
CA TYR A 27 -6.06 -6.03 3.55
C TYR A 27 -6.57 -6.62 4.86
N ASN A 28 -7.52 -7.55 4.75
CA ASN A 28 -8.04 -8.29 5.90
C ASN A 28 -7.29 -9.60 6.15
N SER A 29 -6.37 -9.98 5.27
CA SER A 29 -5.49 -11.14 5.42
C SER A 29 -4.08 -10.84 4.90
N GLU A 30 -3.10 -11.54 5.49
CA GLU A 30 -1.69 -11.48 5.08
C GLU A 30 -1.50 -12.05 3.67
N GLU A 31 -2.16 -13.17 3.35
CA GLU A 31 -2.09 -13.83 2.03
C GLU A 31 -2.50 -12.90 0.87
N GLU A 32 -3.53 -12.07 1.06
CA GLU A 32 -3.95 -11.09 0.04
C GLU A 32 -2.90 -10.00 -0.16
N ALA A 33 -2.27 -9.54 0.94
CA ALA A 33 -1.22 -8.53 0.90
C ALA A 33 0.04 -9.06 0.23
N GLU A 34 0.46 -10.28 0.56
CA GLU A 34 1.61 -10.96 -0.04
C GLU A 34 1.41 -11.16 -1.54
N LYS A 35 0.22 -11.62 -1.97
CA LYS A 35 -0.08 -11.79 -3.38
C LYS A 35 0.07 -10.49 -4.16
N ASP A 36 -0.49 -9.40 -3.65
CA ASP A 36 -0.41 -8.09 -4.31
C ASP A 36 1.04 -7.55 -4.32
N LEU A 37 1.83 -7.85 -3.30
CA LEU A 37 3.27 -7.54 -3.27
C LEU A 37 4.02 -8.33 -4.34
N ILE A 38 3.77 -9.64 -4.47
CA ILE A 38 4.38 -10.47 -5.52
C ILE A 38 4.00 -9.93 -6.90
N ASP A 39 2.73 -9.62 -7.13
CA ASP A 39 2.26 -9.06 -8.42
C ASP A 39 2.87 -7.69 -8.72
N LEU A 40 3.12 -6.87 -7.69
CA LEU A 40 3.82 -5.59 -7.82
C LEU A 40 5.30 -5.80 -8.21
N LEU A 41 6.01 -6.66 -7.49
CA LEU A 41 7.43 -6.93 -7.72
C LEU A 41 7.67 -7.60 -9.09
N THR A 42 6.75 -8.45 -9.51
CA THR A 42 6.79 -9.13 -10.83
C THR A 42 6.19 -8.29 -11.97
N HIS A 43 5.77 -7.05 -11.69
CA HIS A 43 5.23 -6.10 -12.66
C HIS A 43 3.92 -6.54 -13.34
N HIS A 44 3.22 -7.53 -12.76
CA HIS A 44 1.85 -7.88 -13.15
C HIS A 44 0.84 -6.81 -12.71
N LYS A 45 1.17 -6.05 -11.67
CA LYS A 45 0.34 -4.97 -11.13
C LYS A 45 1.19 -3.73 -10.85
N THR A 46 0.65 -2.55 -11.11
CA THR A 46 1.29 -1.27 -10.83
C THR A 46 0.78 -0.66 -9.53
N GLU A 47 1.60 0.16 -8.85
CA GLU A 47 1.16 0.91 -7.67
C GLU A 47 -0.14 1.70 -7.91
N LYS A 48 -0.29 2.29 -9.11
CA LYS A 48 -1.49 3.05 -9.49
C LYS A 48 -2.75 2.17 -9.53
N GLN A 49 -2.63 0.92 -9.95
CA GLN A 49 -3.75 -0.02 -9.92
C GLN A 49 -4.11 -0.39 -8.48
N ILE A 50 -3.11 -0.70 -7.64
CA ILE A 50 -3.31 -1.03 -6.22
C ILE A 50 -4.00 0.12 -5.48
N LEU A 51 -3.51 1.36 -5.66
CA LEU A 51 -4.12 2.56 -5.05
C LEU A 51 -5.54 2.81 -5.55
N LYS A 52 -5.82 2.50 -6.82
CA LYS A 52 -7.18 2.61 -7.38
C LYS A 52 -8.12 1.60 -6.76
N GLU A 53 -7.66 0.39 -6.45
CA GLU A 53 -8.46 -0.58 -5.70
C GLU A 53 -8.66 -0.14 -4.26
N TYR A 54 -7.62 0.36 -3.60
CA TYR A 54 -7.75 0.86 -2.24
C TYR A 54 -8.79 1.98 -2.11
N SER A 55 -8.84 2.90 -3.07
CA SER A 55 -9.84 3.98 -3.08
C SER A 55 -11.29 3.55 -3.21
N LYS A 56 -11.54 2.31 -3.65
CA LYS A 56 -12.88 1.74 -3.78
C LYS A 56 -13.35 1.03 -2.52
N LYS A 57 -12.45 0.75 -1.56
CA LYS A 57 -12.83 0.12 -0.30
C LYS A 57 -13.70 1.09 0.51
N GLU A 58 -14.74 0.58 1.16
CA GLU A 58 -15.65 1.40 1.97
C GLU A 58 -14.92 1.95 3.20
N VAL A 59 -15.18 3.22 3.52
CA VAL A 59 -14.61 3.86 4.72
C VAL A 59 -15.54 3.44 5.86
N TYR A 60 -15.04 2.56 6.73
CA TYR A 60 -15.70 2.30 8.01
C TYR A 60 -15.35 3.44 8.98
#